data_AF-A0A812IXJ9-F1
#
_entry.id   AF-A0A812IXJ9-F1
#
_cell.length_a   1.000
_cell.length_b   1.000
_cell.length_c   1.000
_cell.angle_alpha   90.00
_cell.angle_beta   90.00
_cell.angle_gamma   90.00
#
_symmetry.space_group_name_H-M   'P 1'
#
loop_
_entity.id
_entity.type
_entity.pdbx_description
1 polymer ?
#
loop_
_entity_poly.entity_id
_entity_poly.type
_entity_poly.pdbx_seq_one_letter_code
_entity_poly.pdbx_strand_id
1 'polypeptide(L)'
;ARDAYRTVFKHKLGLNVRITKSECGGNGQLVEWIRPSDFLKFMDGNSKLQLVLGAPTLAEAAPGLELFWKRYEGINPSHEVFERARQGRLILNQTVPFYFHADEGRTLKKKPVFIIQWQPCCGKGVGKKNSDDLIKARLEELRLQPNFKGHTFVTRFLAGLLMGSSYADEPAVLSDLIECICLDMKDLGDNGIQLSEGHMWLCPIGNKGDWSYLVQVANLTRSYRSAPKRASSK
;
A
#
# COMPACT_ATOMS: atom_id res chain seq x y z
N ALA A 1 -24.97 -8.43 2.70
CA ALA A 1 -23.65 -8.62 2.04
C ALA A 1 -23.51 -9.96 1.29
N ARG A 2 -24.32 -11.00 1.60
CA ARG A 2 -24.26 -12.32 0.91
C ARG A 2 -24.59 -12.24 -0.58
N ASP A 3 -25.53 -11.39 -0.99
CA ASP A 3 -25.99 -11.34 -2.38
C ASP A 3 -25.01 -10.62 -3.31
N ALA A 4 -24.40 -9.52 -2.86
CA ALA A 4 -23.35 -8.84 -3.62
C ALA A 4 -22.13 -9.75 -3.85
N TYR A 5 -21.69 -10.49 -2.81
CA TYR A 5 -20.63 -11.48 -2.93
C TYR A 5 -21.00 -12.56 -3.95
N ARG A 6 -22.18 -13.18 -3.81
CA ARG A 6 -22.66 -14.22 -4.74
C ARG A 6 -22.72 -13.71 -6.17
N THR A 7 -23.21 -12.51 -6.40
CA THR A 7 -23.28 -11.88 -7.74
C THR A 7 -21.90 -11.64 -8.32
N VAL A 8 -20.97 -11.07 -7.54
CA VAL A 8 -19.58 -10.82 -7.98
C VAL A 8 -18.88 -12.12 -8.38
N PHE A 9 -19.05 -13.19 -7.59
CA PHE A 9 -18.45 -14.50 -7.92
C PHE A 9 -19.17 -15.20 -9.08
N LYS A 10 -20.51 -15.16 -9.13
CA LYS A 10 -21.31 -15.72 -10.23
C LYS A 10 -20.89 -15.13 -11.59
N HIS A 11 -20.61 -13.84 -11.62
CA HIS A 11 -20.21 -13.13 -12.84
C HIS A 11 -18.68 -13.04 -13.02
N LYS A 12 -17.88 -13.71 -12.18
CA LYS A 12 -16.41 -13.67 -12.23
C LYS A 12 -15.83 -12.25 -12.20
N LEU A 13 -16.52 -11.33 -11.52
CA LEU A 13 -16.13 -9.93 -11.37
C LEU A 13 -15.19 -9.70 -10.17
N GLY A 14 -14.99 -10.72 -9.33
CA GLY A 14 -14.12 -10.67 -8.17
C GLY A 14 -12.64 -10.86 -8.53
N LEU A 15 -11.75 -10.23 -7.77
CA LEU A 15 -10.32 -10.55 -7.79
C LEU A 15 -10.12 -11.71 -6.81
N ASN A 16 -9.85 -12.91 -7.34
CA ASN A 16 -9.64 -14.12 -6.53
C ASN A 16 -8.19 -14.20 -6.02
N VAL A 17 -7.75 -13.15 -5.33
CA VAL A 17 -6.43 -13.10 -4.69
C VAL A 17 -6.44 -14.05 -3.50
N ARG A 18 -5.34 -14.78 -3.30
CA ARG A 18 -5.20 -15.69 -2.16
C ARG A 18 -5.31 -14.91 -0.84
N ILE A 19 -6.19 -15.37 0.03
CA ILE A 19 -6.28 -14.91 1.42
C ILE A 19 -5.38 -15.79 2.28
N THR A 20 -4.49 -15.15 3.04
CA THR A 20 -3.60 -15.78 4.01
C THR A 20 -4.23 -15.69 5.40
N LYS A 21 -3.96 -16.71 6.24
CA LYS A 21 -4.27 -16.70 7.67
C LYS A 21 -2.97 -16.73 8.44
N SER A 22 -2.82 -15.82 9.39
CA SER A 22 -1.71 -15.82 10.36
C SER A 22 -2.26 -15.84 11.76
N GLU A 23 -1.54 -16.46 12.69
CA GLU A 23 -1.80 -16.35 14.12
C GLU A 23 -1.33 -14.97 14.60
N CYS A 24 -2.17 -14.28 15.36
CA CYS A 24 -1.91 -12.95 15.90
C CYS A 24 -2.45 -12.86 17.34
N GLY A 25 -1.79 -12.10 18.19
CA GLY A 25 -2.11 -11.93 19.61
C GLY A 25 -1.66 -13.10 20.49
N GLY A 26 -1.64 -12.88 21.81
CA GLY A 26 -1.19 -13.91 22.76
C GLY A 26 -2.05 -15.18 22.80
N ASN A 27 -3.27 -15.14 22.25
CA ASN A 27 -4.18 -16.27 22.16
C ASN A 27 -4.13 -17.02 20.81
N GLY A 28 -3.26 -16.61 19.88
CA GLY A 28 -3.13 -17.23 18.56
C GLY A 28 -4.36 -17.04 17.67
N GLN A 29 -5.05 -15.89 17.76
CA GLN A 29 -6.20 -15.61 16.91
C GLN A 29 -5.81 -15.66 15.42
N LEU A 30 -6.51 -16.47 14.64
CA LEU A 30 -6.32 -16.49 13.19
C LEU A 30 -6.92 -15.25 12.53
N VAL A 31 -6.05 -14.42 11.94
CA VAL A 31 -6.42 -13.21 11.21
C VAL A 31 -6.24 -13.43 9.71
N GLU A 32 -7.28 -13.08 8.94
CA GLU A 32 -7.27 -13.12 7.48
C GLU A 32 -6.70 -11.83 6.90
N TRP A 33 -5.79 -11.96 5.94
CA TRP A 33 -5.14 -10.84 5.29
C TRP A 33 -4.66 -11.23 3.88
N ILE A 34 -4.32 -10.23 3.07
CA ILE A 34 -3.84 -10.42 1.70
C ILE A 34 -2.37 -10.05 1.65
N ARG A 35 -1.52 -11.02 1.31
CA ARG A 35 -0.11 -10.74 1.06
C ARG A 35 0.03 -9.83 -0.15
N PRO A 36 0.72 -8.69 -0.03
CA PRO A 36 1.14 -7.90 -1.19
C PRO A 36 1.79 -8.75 -2.29
N SER A 37 2.63 -9.72 -1.92
CA SER A 37 3.28 -10.64 -2.88
C SER A 37 2.28 -11.51 -3.66
N ASP A 38 1.29 -12.11 -2.98
CA ASP A 38 0.21 -12.88 -3.61
C ASP A 38 -0.68 -11.99 -4.49
N PHE A 39 -0.92 -10.74 -4.07
CA PHE A 39 -1.65 -9.75 -4.87
C PHE A 39 -0.91 -9.43 -6.17
N LEU A 40 0.41 -9.18 -6.11
CA LEU A 40 1.23 -8.90 -7.29
C LEU A 40 1.26 -10.06 -8.28
N LYS A 41 1.47 -11.29 -7.79
CA LYS A 41 1.39 -12.52 -8.62
C LYS A 41 0.03 -12.66 -9.28
N PHE A 42 -1.05 -12.37 -8.55
CA PHE A 42 -2.40 -12.39 -9.11
C PHE A 42 -2.58 -11.34 -10.21
N MET A 43 -2.09 -10.11 -10.00
CA MET A 43 -2.19 -9.05 -11.01
C MET A 43 -1.41 -9.38 -12.28
N ASP A 44 -0.21 -9.92 -12.13
CA ASP A 44 0.63 -10.40 -13.24
C ASP A 44 -0.09 -11.51 -14.03
N GLY A 45 -0.50 -12.60 -13.35
CA GLY A 45 -1.19 -13.74 -13.98
C GLY A 45 -2.56 -13.42 -14.60
N ASN A 46 -3.10 -12.21 -14.39
CA ASN A 46 -4.37 -11.74 -14.97
C ASN A 46 -4.19 -10.54 -15.90
N SER A 47 -2.97 -10.16 -16.28
CA SER A 47 -2.70 -8.98 -17.13
C SER A 47 -3.31 -7.69 -16.58
N LYS A 48 -3.15 -7.51 -15.26
CA LYS A 48 -3.64 -6.36 -14.46
C LYS A 48 -2.51 -5.56 -13.79
N LEU A 49 -1.27 -5.84 -14.13
CA LEU A 49 -0.08 -5.20 -13.54
C LEU A 49 -0.06 -3.67 -13.77
N GLN A 50 -0.75 -3.18 -14.80
CA GLN A 50 -0.98 -1.75 -15.04
C GLN A 50 -1.65 -1.00 -13.90
N LEU A 51 -2.37 -1.69 -13.02
CA LEU A 51 -2.93 -1.07 -11.82
C LEU A 51 -1.84 -0.73 -10.79
N VAL A 52 -0.74 -1.47 -10.81
CA VAL A 52 0.41 -1.28 -9.91
C VAL A 52 1.44 -0.34 -10.54
N LEU A 53 1.74 -0.54 -11.82
CA LEU A 53 2.81 0.17 -12.53
C LEU A 53 2.40 1.54 -13.09
N GLY A 54 1.10 1.73 -13.39
CA GLY A 54 0.64 2.85 -14.21
C GLY A 54 0.95 2.71 -15.71
N ALA A 55 1.55 1.58 -16.13
CA ALA A 55 1.89 1.20 -17.49
C ALA A 55 1.54 -0.30 -17.72
N PRO A 56 1.23 -0.76 -18.94
CA PRO A 56 0.90 -2.16 -19.24
C PRO A 56 1.97 -3.16 -18.81
N THR A 57 3.24 -2.82 -19.04
CA THR A 57 4.38 -3.72 -18.83
C THR A 57 5.45 -3.09 -17.94
N LEU A 58 6.31 -3.91 -17.35
CA LEU A 58 7.44 -3.43 -16.57
C LEU A 58 8.44 -2.65 -17.44
N ALA A 59 8.66 -3.11 -18.68
CA ALA A 59 9.52 -2.44 -19.66
C ALA A 59 9.00 -1.03 -19.99
N GLU A 60 7.69 -0.88 -20.18
CA GLU A 60 7.10 0.44 -20.42
C GLU A 60 7.05 1.33 -19.17
N ALA A 61 7.07 0.74 -17.97
CA ALA A 61 7.16 1.50 -16.71
C ALA A 61 8.58 2.00 -16.42
N ALA A 62 9.60 1.32 -16.95
CA ALA A 62 11.00 1.52 -16.55
C ALA A 62 11.51 2.96 -16.70
N PRO A 63 11.29 3.68 -17.83
CA PRO A 63 11.71 5.08 -17.95
C PRO A 63 11.05 5.99 -16.90
N GLY A 64 9.79 5.69 -16.56
CA GLY A 64 9.05 6.40 -15.53
C GLY A 64 9.61 6.13 -14.13
N LEU A 65 9.94 4.89 -13.81
CA LEU A 65 10.56 4.52 -12.53
C LEU A 65 11.95 5.12 -12.39
N GLU A 66 12.77 5.09 -13.44
CA GLU A 66 14.11 5.70 -13.45
C GLU A 66 14.04 7.21 -13.16
N LEU A 67 13.16 7.93 -13.86
CA LEU A 67 13.01 9.37 -13.65
C LEU A 67 12.40 9.69 -12.27
N PHE A 68 11.50 8.84 -11.76
CA PHE A 68 11.01 8.96 -10.38
C PHE A 68 12.17 8.95 -9.39
N TRP A 69 12.99 7.89 -9.43
CA TRP A 69 14.07 7.72 -8.46
C TRP A 69 15.14 8.79 -8.60
N LYS A 70 15.48 9.20 -9.84
CA LYS A 70 16.39 10.33 -10.07
C LYS A 70 15.90 11.62 -9.41
N ARG A 71 14.59 11.90 -9.47
CA ARG A 71 14.02 13.09 -8.81
C ARG A 71 13.93 12.91 -7.29
N TYR A 72 13.60 11.71 -6.83
CA TYR A 72 13.50 11.41 -5.41
C TYR A 72 14.87 11.50 -4.72
N GLU A 73 15.96 11.13 -5.39
CA GLU A 73 17.33 11.27 -4.88
C GLU A 73 17.69 12.74 -4.63
N GLY A 74 17.21 13.65 -5.49
CA GLY A 74 17.37 15.08 -5.27
C GLY A 74 16.62 15.62 -4.04
N ILE A 75 15.61 14.89 -3.54
CA ILE A 75 14.81 15.28 -2.37
C ILE A 75 15.33 14.60 -1.09
N ASN A 76 15.63 13.30 -1.16
CA ASN A 76 16.07 12.49 -0.04
C ASN A 76 17.27 11.61 -0.45
N PRO A 77 18.46 12.18 -0.65
CA PRO A 77 19.63 11.44 -1.15
C PRO A 77 20.11 10.35 -0.19
N SER A 78 19.79 10.47 1.11
CA SER A 78 20.11 9.49 2.14
C SER A 78 19.16 8.30 2.21
N HIS A 79 18.14 8.22 1.34
CA HIS A 79 17.23 7.08 1.35
C HIS A 79 17.96 5.78 1.02
N GLU A 80 17.72 4.72 1.80
CA GLU A 80 18.44 3.43 1.73
C GLU A 80 18.39 2.79 0.33
N VAL A 81 17.31 3.04 -0.42
CA VAL A 81 17.13 2.54 -1.79
C VAL A 81 18.31 2.84 -2.72
N PHE A 82 18.95 4.02 -2.58
CA PHE A 82 20.05 4.42 -3.44
C PHE A 82 21.33 3.68 -3.12
N GLU A 83 21.58 3.41 -1.83
CA GLU A 83 22.71 2.59 -1.43
C GLU A 83 22.54 1.15 -1.89
N ARG A 84 21.33 0.60 -1.75
CA ARG A 84 21.01 -0.73 -2.24
C ARG A 84 21.15 -0.85 -3.76
N ALA A 85 20.75 0.18 -4.50
CA ALA A 85 20.94 0.24 -5.95
C ALA A 85 22.43 0.26 -6.33
N ARG A 86 23.25 1.09 -5.66
CA ARG A 86 24.72 1.15 -5.88
C ARG A 86 25.41 -0.17 -5.58
N GLN A 87 24.92 -0.91 -4.59
CA GLN A 87 25.40 -2.25 -4.23
C GLN A 87 24.87 -3.37 -5.14
N GLY A 88 24.05 -3.05 -6.14
CA GLY A 88 23.46 -4.05 -7.05
C GLY A 88 22.39 -4.94 -6.40
N ARG A 89 21.84 -4.55 -5.24
CA ARG A 89 20.80 -5.33 -4.53
C ARG A 89 19.40 -5.14 -5.11
N LEU A 90 19.17 -4.04 -5.83
CA LEU A 90 17.93 -3.76 -6.56
C LEU A 90 18.22 -2.90 -7.78
N ILE A 91 17.25 -2.82 -8.70
CA ILE A 91 17.35 -2.02 -9.92
C ILE A 91 16.26 -0.95 -9.90
N LEU A 92 16.65 0.33 -9.90
CA LEU A 92 15.72 1.46 -9.71
C LEU A 92 14.62 1.50 -10.78
N ASN A 93 14.95 1.24 -12.05
CA ASN A 93 13.96 1.23 -13.14
C ASN A 93 13.03 -0.01 -13.11
N GLN A 94 13.18 -0.90 -12.14
CA GLN A 94 12.30 -2.03 -11.84
C GLN A 94 11.77 -1.98 -10.41
N THR A 95 12.02 -0.89 -9.68
CA THR A 95 11.61 -0.73 -8.27
C THR A 95 10.41 0.20 -8.21
N VAL A 96 9.25 -0.33 -7.80
CA VAL A 96 8.01 0.43 -7.67
C VAL A 96 7.97 1.14 -6.32
N PRO A 97 7.94 2.48 -6.29
CA PRO A 97 7.71 3.22 -5.05
C PRO A 97 6.26 3.06 -4.61
N PHE A 98 6.03 2.89 -3.30
CA PHE A 98 4.68 2.83 -2.74
C PHE A 98 4.56 3.55 -1.40
N TYR A 99 3.32 3.81 -1.02
CA TYR A 99 2.93 4.31 0.29
C TYR A 99 2.21 3.22 1.08
N PHE A 100 2.56 3.06 2.34
CA PHE A 100 1.67 2.46 3.31
C PHE A 100 0.51 3.39 3.59
N HIS A 101 -0.68 2.82 3.81
CA HIS A 101 -1.85 3.57 4.17
C HIS A 101 -2.67 2.79 5.19
N ALA A 102 -3.05 3.41 6.30
CA ALA A 102 -4.10 2.84 7.14
C ALA A 102 -5.08 3.90 7.62
N ASP A 103 -6.29 3.43 7.92
CA ASP A 103 -7.40 4.28 8.35
C ASP A 103 -8.29 3.53 9.33
N GLU A 104 -8.85 4.24 10.31
CA GLU A 104 -9.85 3.72 11.24
C GLU A 104 -11.24 4.16 10.78
N GLY A 105 -11.85 3.31 9.96
CA GLY A 105 -13.20 3.50 9.49
C GLY A 105 -14.26 3.07 10.52
N ARG A 106 -15.52 3.14 10.09
CA ARG A 106 -16.65 2.60 10.84
C ARG A 106 -17.49 1.69 9.96
N THR A 107 -17.94 0.57 10.53
CA THR A 107 -18.93 -0.29 9.89
C THR A 107 -20.31 0.37 9.85
N LEU A 108 -21.24 -0.21 9.10
CA LEU A 108 -22.65 0.21 9.07
C LEU A 108 -23.29 0.28 10.47
N LYS A 109 -22.84 -0.56 11.41
CA LYS A 109 -23.29 -0.55 12.81
C LYS A 109 -22.47 0.39 13.70
N LYS A 110 -21.74 1.34 13.12
CA LYS A 110 -20.88 2.32 13.78
C LYS A 110 -19.74 1.72 14.62
N LYS A 111 -19.45 0.42 14.49
CA LYS A 111 -18.30 -0.22 15.14
C LYS A 111 -17.02 0.15 14.41
N PRO A 112 -15.92 0.46 15.12
CA PRO A 112 -14.62 0.75 14.52
C PRO A 112 -14.12 -0.43 13.67
N VAL A 113 -13.49 -0.11 12.55
CA VAL A 113 -12.80 -1.07 11.68
C VAL A 113 -11.49 -0.46 11.23
N PHE A 114 -10.41 -1.18 11.47
CA PHE A 114 -9.07 -0.80 11.06
C PHE A 114 -8.77 -1.40 9.69
N ILE A 115 -8.33 -0.58 8.75
CA ILE A 115 -8.09 -0.97 7.37
C ILE A 115 -6.63 -0.66 7.04
N ILE A 116 -5.87 -1.67 6.61
CA ILE A 116 -4.48 -1.53 6.17
C ILE A 116 -4.43 -1.73 4.67
N GLN A 117 -3.81 -0.79 3.97
CA GLN A 117 -3.69 -0.72 2.53
C GLN A 117 -2.28 -0.30 2.13
N TRP A 118 -1.98 -0.50 0.85
CA TRP A 118 -0.82 0.09 0.21
C TRP A 118 -1.21 0.70 -1.14
N GLN A 119 -0.45 1.69 -1.57
CA GLN A 119 -0.72 2.49 -2.76
C GLN A 119 0.57 2.71 -3.54
N PRO A 120 0.69 2.20 -4.79
CA PRO A 120 1.78 2.59 -5.68
C PRO A 120 1.80 4.11 -5.87
N CYS A 121 2.98 4.72 -5.97
CA CYS A 121 3.06 6.17 -6.16
C CYS A 121 2.71 6.59 -7.58
N CYS A 122 3.06 5.77 -8.56
CA CYS A 122 2.83 5.99 -9.98
C CYS A 122 1.48 5.39 -10.42
N GLY A 123 0.76 6.08 -11.30
CA GLY A 123 -0.59 5.70 -11.74
C GLY A 123 -1.18 6.70 -12.74
N LYS A 124 -2.50 6.94 -12.66
CA LYS A 124 -3.26 7.67 -13.69
C LYS A 124 -3.35 9.19 -13.49
N GLY A 125 -2.67 9.73 -12.49
CA GLY A 125 -2.60 11.16 -12.18
C GLY A 125 -3.46 11.61 -11.03
N VAL A 126 -3.60 12.92 -10.91
CA VAL A 126 -4.49 13.58 -9.96
C VAL A 126 -5.81 13.92 -10.66
N GLY A 127 -6.90 14.06 -9.90
CA GLY A 127 -8.18 14.56 -10.43
C GLY A 127 -8.03 15.93 -11.10
N LYS A 128 -9.03 16.38 -11.87
CA LYS A 128 -8.99 17.58 -12.75
C LYS A 128 -8.20 18.75 -12.13
N LYS A 129 -6.96 18.91 -12.58
CA LYS A 129 -6.22 20.18 -12.54
C LYS A 129 -5.62 20.41 -13.93
N ASN A 130 -5.86 21.61 -14.44
CA ASN A 130 -5.37 22.09 -15.71
C ASN A 130 -3.84 22.26 -15.62
N SER A 131 -3.07 21.20 -15.91
CA SER A 131 -1.68 21.40 -16.28
C SER A 131 -1.62 21.80 -17.75
N ASP A 132 -0.66 22.66 -18.06
CA ASP A 132 -0.27 23.07 -19.42
C ASP A 132 -0.18 21.85 -20.36
N ASP A 133 -0.61 21.97 -21.61
CA ASP A 133 -0.74 20.81 -22.51
C ASP A 133 0.61 20.15 -22.81
N LEU A 134 1.70 20.92 -22.76
CA LEU A 134 3.08 20.40 -22.84
C LEU A 134 3.45 19.52 -21.63
N ILE A 135 2.98 19.89 -20.43
CA ILE A 135 3.20 19.09 -19.22
C ILE A 135 2.36 17.81 -19.30
N LYS A 136 1.12 17.89 -19.81
CA LYS A 136 0.30 16.69 -20.05
C LYS A 136 0.97 15.73 -21.02
N ALA A 137 1.42 16.22 -22.18
CA ALA A 137 2.06 15.38 -23.19
C ALA A 137 3.27 14.63 -22.64
N ARG A 138 4.14 15.33 -21.89
CA ARG A 138 5.32 14.72 -21.26
C ARG A 138 4.98 13.76 -20.12
N LEU A 139 3.92 14.03 -19.35
CA LEU A 139 3.43 13.13 -18.30
C LEU A 139 2.72 11.89 -18.86
N GLU A 140 2.07 12.01 -20.02
CA GLU A 140 1.46 10.89 -20.75
C GLU A 140 2.52 10.00 -21.39
N GLU A 141 3.55 10.60 -22.02
CA GLU A 141 4.69 9.88 -22.59
C GLU A 141 5.47 9.09 -21.53
N LEU A 142 5.79 9.72 -20.40
CA LEU A 142 6.58 9.10 -19.34
C LEU A 142 5.74 8.24 -18.38
N ARG A 143 4.41 8.27 -18.52
CA ARG A 143 3.42 7.62 -17.63
C ARG A 143 3.66 7.87 -16.14
N LEU A 144 4.25 9.02 -15.84
CA LEU A 144 4.78 9.36 -14.52
C LEU A 144 3.80 10.25 -13.77
N GLN A 145 2.59 9.73 -13.55
CA GLN A 145 1.56 10.51 -12.88
C GLN A 145 1.29 9.95 -11.47
N PRO A 146 0.96 10.80 -10.48
CA PRO A 146 0.60 10.33 -9.15
C PRO A 146 -0.60 9.38 -9.17
N ASN A 147 -0.66 8.35 -8.32
CA ASN A 147 -1.77 7.39 -8.36
C ASN A 147 -3.00 7.81 -7.54
N PHE A 148 -3.64 8.94 -7.87
CA PHE A 148 -4.80 9.47 -7.11
C PHE A 148 -6.09 9.60 -7.92
N LYS A 149 -6.05 9.30 -9.22
CA LYS A 149 -7.19 9.44 -10.14
C LYS A 149 -7.86 8.08 -10.33
N GLY A 150 -9.18 8.06 -10.12
CA GLY A 150 -10.02 6.89 -10.26
C GLY A 150 -10.57 6.41 -8.93
N HIS A 151 -11.19 5.22 -8.96
CA HIS A 151 -11.77 4.63 -7.76
C HIS A 151 -10.66 4.16 -6.79
N THR A 152 -10.93 4.17 -5.48
CA THR A 152 -9.96 3.72 -4.47
C THR A 152 -9.57 2.25 -4.67
N PHE A 153 -10.48 1.42 -5.16
CA PHE A 153 -10.21 0.00 -5.50
C PHE A 153 -9.13 -0.22 -6.57
N VAL A 154 -8.79 0.79 -7.37
CA VAL A 154 -7.75 0.69 -8.40
C VAL A 154 -6.49 1.50 -8.06
N THR A 155 -6.47 2.14 -6.89
CA THR A 155 -5.35 3.00 -6.45
C THR A 155 -4.83 2.62 -5.07
N ARG A 156 -5.63 1.93 -4.24
CA ARG A 156 -5.27 1.45 -2.90
C ARG A 156 -5.66 -0.02 -2.79
N PHE A 157 -4.68 -0.85 -2.46
CA PHE A 157 -4.83 -2.29 -2.39
C PHE A 157 -4.89 -2.74 -0.94
N LEU A 158 -5.90 -3.53 -0.61
CA LEU A 158 -6.11 -4.04 0.74
C LEU A 158 -5.01 -5.04 1.11
N ALA A 159 -4.41 -4.85 2.27
CA ALA A 159 -3.49 -5.80 2.88
C ALA A 159 -4.13 -6.47 4.11
N GLY A 160 -4.83 -5.72 4.95
CA GLY A 160 -5.42 -6.25 6.18
C GLY A 160 -6.67 -5.49 6.64
N LEU A 161 -7.51 -6.17 7.41
CA LEU A 161 -8.70 -5.60 8.03
C LEU A 161 -8.91 -6.21 9.42
N LEU A 162 -9.13 -5.36 10.42
CA LEU A 162 -9.46 -5.79 11.78
C LEU A 162 -10.64 -5.02 12.33
N MET A 163 -11.57 -5.71 12.98
CA MET A 163 -12.63 -5.06 13.73
C MET A 163 -12.05 -4.48 15.02
N GLY A 164 -12.52 -3.31 15.47
CA GLY A 164 -12.00 -2.72 16.71
C GLY A 164 -12.17 -3.59 17.94
N SER A 165 -13.21 -4.43 17.98
CA SER A 165 -13.38 -5.43 19.03
C SER A 165 -12.30 -6.52 19.03
N SER A 166 -11.59 -6.74 17.92
CA SER A 166 -10.55 -7.77 17.82
C SER A 166 -9.20 -7.33 18.40
N TYR A 167 -8.98 -6.03 18.58
CA TYR A 167 -7.73 -5.49 19.13
C TYR A 167 -7.93 -4.55 20.31
N ALA A 168 -9.17 -4.32 20.75
CA ALA A 168 -9.47 -3.50 21.93
C ALA A 168 -8.93 -4.14 23.21
N ASP A 169 -9.15 -5.45 23.36
CA ASP A 169 -8.74 -6.20 24.55
C ASP A 169 -7.35 -6.83 24.38
N GLU A 170 -6.94 -7.11 23.14
CA GLU A 170 -5.63 -7.70 22.79
C GLU A 170 -4.93 -6.85 21.71
N PRO A 171 -4.23 -5.77 22.09
CA PRO A 171 -3.55 -4.87 21.14
C PRO A 171 -2.47 -5.56 20.28
N ALA A 172 -1.93 -6.69 20.75
CA ALA A 172 -0.95 -7.48 20.01
C ALA A 172 -1.50 -8.01 18.69
N VAL A 173 -2.81 -8.30 18.59
CA VAL A 173 -3.43 -8.77 17.32
C VAL A 173 -3.19 -7.79 16.17
N LEU A 174 -3.29 -6.48 16.44
CA LEU A 174 -3.04 -5.45 15.43
C LEU A 174 -1.54 -5.35 15.09
N SER A 175 -0.68 -5.42 16.11
CA SER A 175 0.77 -5.29 15.94
C SER A 175 1.33 -6.46 15.12
N ASP A 176 0.91 -7.68 15.43
CA ASP A 176 1.34 -8.91 14.74
C ASP A 176 0.83 -8.95 13.29
N LEU A 177 -0.39 -8.46 13.03
CA LEU A 177 -0.90 -8.32 11.66
C LEU A 177 -0.05 -7.32 10.85
N ILE A 178 0.29 -6.17 11.44
CA ILE A 178 1.14 -5.17 10.80
C ILE A 178 2.52 -5.77 10.53
N GLU A 179 3.10 -6.49 11.49
CA GLU A 179 4.37 -7.18 11.33
C GLU A 179 4.33 -8.19 10.18
N CYS A 180 3.28 -9.02 10.09
CA CYS A 180 3.09 -9.95 8.98
C CYS A 180 3.12 -9.23 7.62
N ILE A 181 2.41 -8.11 7.50
CA ILE A 181 2.36 -7.30 6.27
C ILE A 181 3.73 -6.67 5.98
N CYS A 182 4.38 -6.12 6.99
CA CYS A 182 5.70 -5.50 6.88
C CYS A 182 6.78 -6.51 6.48
N LEU A 183 6.73 -7.74 6.98
CA LEU A 183 7.66 -8.81 6.60
C LEU A 183 7.50 -9.21 5.13
N ASP A 184 6.27 -9.35 4.62
CA ASP A 184 6.04 -9.62 3.19
C ASP A 184 6.51 -8.46 2.31
N MET A 185 6.25 -7.21 2.72
CA MET A 185 6.76 -6.05 1.96
C MET A 185 8.26 -5.86 2.06
N LYS A 186 8.88 -6.23 3.19
CA LYS A 186 10.33 -6.25 3.35
C LYS A 186 10.95 -7.26 2.39
N ASP A 187 10.37 -8.45 2.28
CA ASP A 187 10.81 -9.46 1.32
C ASP A 187 10.70 -8.94 -0.13
N LEU A 188 9.59 -8.29 -0.49
CA LEU A 188 9.44 -7.64 -1.80
C LEU A 188 10.44 -6.50 -2.05
N GLY A 189 10.93 -5.85 -0.99
CA GLY A 189 11.99 -4.84 -1.10
C GLY A 189 13.37 -5.46 -1.25
N ASP A 190 13.69 -6.48 -0.44
CA ASP A 190 14.99 -7.13 -0.33
C ASP A 190 15.27 -8.10 -1.46
N ASN A 191 14.31 -8.97 -1.75
CA ASN A 191 14.45 -10.05 -2.69
C ASN A 191 13.69 -9.78 -4.00
N GLY A 192 12.74 -8.85 -3.99
CA GLY A 192 11.90 -8.59 -5.15
C GLY A 192 10.91 -9.72 -5.41
N ILE A 193 10.29 -9.70 -6.59
CA ILE A 193 9.36 -10.72 -7.04
C ILE A 193 9.53 -10.99 -8.53
N GLN A 194 9.63 -12.27 -8.89
CA GLN A 194 9.64 -12.70 -10.27
C GLN A 194 8.21 -12.69 -10.82
N LEU A 195 8.01 -11.92 -11.89
CA LEU A 195 6.79 -11.82 -12.68
C LEU A 195 7.02 -12.43 -14.07
N SER A 196 5.95 -12.55 -14.86
CA SER A 196 6.00 -13.07 -16.22
C SER A 196 6.92 -12.27 -17.15
N GLU A 197 6.97 -10.95 -16.98
CA GLU A 197 7.72 -10.03 -17.85
C GLU A 197 9.08 -9.58 -17.28
N GLY A 198 9.42 -9.97 -16.05
CA GLY A 198 10.68 -9.56 -15.42
C GLY A 198 10.67 -9.64 -13.90
N HIS A 199 11.74 -9.11 -13.30
CA HIS A 199 11.89 -9.04 -11.86
C HIS A 199 11.54 -7.64 -11.36
N MET A 200 10.79 -7.53 -10.27
CA MET A 200 10.30 -6.25 -9.76
C MET A 200 10.55 -6.14 -8.25
N TRP A 201 10.91 -4.96 -7.77
CA TRP A 201 11.03 -4.67 -6.34
C TRP A 201 9.97 -3.67 -5.89
N LEU A 202 9.64 -3.68 -4.60
CA LEU A 202 8.81 -2.64 -3.98
C LEU A 202 9.61 -1.85 -2.96
N CYS A 203 9.47 -0.52 -2.97
CA CYS A 203 10.16 0.33 -2.00
C CYS A 203 9.17 1.29 -1.31
N PRO A 204 9.03 1.22 0.03
CA PRO A 204 8.20 2.17 0.75
C PRO A 204 8.88 3.53 0.77
N ILE A 205 8.16 4.60 0.39
CA ILE A 205 8.68 5.98 0.47
C ILE A 205 7.91 6.85 1.48
N GLY A 206 6.90 6.27 2.13
CA GLY A 206 6.12 6.97 3.16
C GLY A 206 4.96 6.16 3.71
N ASN A 207 4.47 6.62 4.86
CA ASN A 207 3.29 6.10 5.52
C ASN A 207 2.21 7.19 5.62
N LYS A 208 0.98 6.86 5.22
CA LYS A 208 -0.17 7.76 5.18
C LYS A 208 -1.25 7.26 6.13
N GLY A 209 -1.94 8.19 6.78
CA GLY A 209 -3.13 7.88 7.55
C GLY A 209 -3.52 9.06 8.42
N ASP A 210 -4.59 8.87 9.19
CA ASP A 210 -4.97 9.86 10.18
C ASP A 210 -3.96 9.89 11.34
N TRP A 211 -3.97 10.98 12.12
CA TRP A 211 -3.00 11.13 13.20
C TRP A 211 -3.17 10.05 14.28
N SER A 212 -4.41 9.62 14.52
CA SER A 212 -4.74 8.53 15.45
C SER A 212 -3.96 7.25 15.13
N TYR A 213 -3.99 6.85 13.85
CA TYR A 213 -3.24 5.73 13.32
C TYR A 213 -1.74 5.92 13.47
N LEU A 214 -1.21 7.05 13.00
CA LEU A 214 0.23 7.30 13.01
C LEU A 214 0.79 7.24 14.43
N VAL A 215 0.07 7.77 15.41
CA VAL A 215 0.46 7.68 16.83
C VAL A 215 0.50 6.23 17.31
N GLN A 216 -0.51 5.45 16.96
CA GLN A 216 -0.64 4.06 17.42
C GLN A 216 0.37 3.12 16.77
N VAL A 217 0.64 3.28 15.48
CA VAL A 217 1.47 2.35 14.70
C VAL A 217 2.92 2.79 14.56
N ALA A 218 3.20 4.09 14.57
CA ALA A 218 4.58 4.59 14.59
C ALA A 218 5.09 4.86 16.02
N ASN A 219 4.33 4.47 17.05
CA ASN A 219 4.66 4.66 18.47
C ASN A 219 5.12 6.09 18.80
N LEU A 220 4.40 7.09 18.29
CA LEU A 220 4.80 8.49 18.43
C LEU A 220 4.62 8.94 19.89
N THR A 221 5.72 9.31 20.53
CA THR A 221 5.75 9.71 21.94
C THR A 221 5.08 11.08 22.21
N ARG A 222 4.92 11.92 21.17
CA ARG A 222 4.20 13.19 21.23
C ARG A 222 2.93 13.15 20.38
N SER A 223 1.78 13.33 21.02
CA SER A 223 0.48 13.43 20.34
C SER A 223 -0.53 14.23 21.14
N TYR A 224 -1.63 14.66 20.51
CA TYR A 224 -2.76 15.25 21.24
C TYR A 224 -3.42 14.26 22.23
N ARG A 225 -3.21 12.94 22.06
CA ARG A 225 -3.70 11.92 23.02
C ARG A 225 -2.96 12.00 24.35
N SER A 226 -1.71 12.45 24.33
CA SER A 226 -0.87 12.68 25.52
C SER A 226 -1.02 14.09 26.11
N ALA A 227 -1.87 14.95 25.53
CA ALA A 227 -2.17 16.25 26.11
C ALA A 227 -3.08 16.09 27.34
N PRO A 228 -2.84 16.83 28.45
CA PRO A 228 -3.68 16.76 29.63
C PRO A 228 -5.12 17.16 29.27
N LYS A 229 -6.08 16.25 29.52
CA LYS A 229 -7.50 16.57 29.47
C LYS A 229 -7.79 17.57 30.59
N ARG A 230 -8.59 18.61 30.31
CA ARG A 230 -8.93 19.73 31.23
C ARG A 230 -9.01 19.29 32.70
N ALA A 231 -8.47 20.13 33.60
CA ALA A 231 -8.68 19.99 35.03
C ALA A 231 -10.18 19.80 35.32
N SER A 232 -10.52 18.76 36.07
CA SER A 232 -11.90 18.54 36.53
C SER A 232 -12.36 19.79 37.27
N SER A 233 -13.41 20.45 36.80
CA SER A 233 -14.12 21.42 37.63
C SER A 233 -14.71 20.66 38.81
N LYS A 234 -14.25 20.99 40.02
CA LYS A 234 -14.87 20.57 41.28
C LYS A 234 -16.20 21.29 41.44
#